data_AF-A0A4S4NKR1-F1
#
_entry.id   AF-A0A4S4NKR1-F1
#
_cell.length_a   1.000
_cell.length_b   1.000
_cell.length_c   1.000
_cell.angle_alpha   90.00
_cell.angle_beta   90.00
_cell.angle_gamma   90.00
#
_symmetry.space_group_name_H-M   'P 1'
#
loop_
_entity.id
_entity.type
_entity.pdbx_description
1 polymer ?
#
loop_
_entity_poly.entity_id
_entity_poly.type
_entity_poly.pdbx_seq_one_letter_code
_entity_poly.pdbx_strand_id
1 'polypeptide(L)'
;MTTLFILWLTVLFFAFHLAGHLFDMRANQPNWRSAEPDAVKRYRDFYRVSSPRQFFAPLVIGCPLAALAALAFAWEYGGAALGYLTLTFCTGLAVLILTVVYFVPVNKYLFTAESLDAGRLKKRTAFWMSLEYVRVSLLVVGLLAAILALEDFRTLT
;
A
#
# COMPACT_ATOMS: atom_id res chain seq x y z
N MET A 1 18.52 -12.01 -17.35
CA MET A 1 18.08 -10.60 -17.47
C MET A 1 16.61 -10.39 -17.07
N THR A 2 15.67 -11.20 -17.56
CA THR A 2 14.23 -11.05 -17.27
C THR A 2 13.89 -11.10 -15.77
N THR A 3 14.37 -12.10 -15.03
CA THR A 3 14.10 -12.22 -13.58
C THR A 3 14.61 -11.02 -12.79
N LEU A 4 15.83 -10.55 -13.09
CA LEU A 4 16.43 -9.38 -12.45
C LEU A 4 15.60 -8.11 -12.68
N PHE A 5 15.06 -7.93 -13.88
CA PHE A 5 14.17 -6.82 -14.19
C PHE A 5 12.87 -6.89 -13.36
N ILE A 6 12.25 -8.07 -13.23
CA ILE A 6 11.02 -8.26 -12.45
C ILE A 6 11.28 -8.05 -10.95
N LEU A 7 12.43 -8.49 -10.43
CA LEU A 7 12.84 -8.24 -9.05
C LEU A 7 12.98 -6.74 -8.77
N TRP A 8 13.70 -6.01 -9.62
CA TRP A 8 13.78 -4.55 -9.52
C TRP A 8 12.42 -3.86 -9.61
N LEU A 9 11.56 -4.32 -10.51
CA LEU A 9 10.20 -3.81 -10.64
C LEU A 9 9.43 -4.00 -9.33
N THR A 10 9.56 -5.17 -8.70
CA THR A 10 8.95 -5.48 -7.39
C THR A 10 9.43 -4.50 -6.31
N VAL A 11 10.75 -4.26 -6.22
CA VAL A 11 11.33 -3.27 -5.29
C VAL A 11 10.74 -1.88 -5.54
N LEU A 12 10.68 -1.43 -6.80
CA LEU A 12 10.15 -0.11 -7.16
C LEU A 12 8.66 0.01 -6.79
N PHE A 13 7.84 -1.00 -7.07
CA PHE A 13 6.42 -1.00 -6.70
C PHE A 13 6.24 -0.80 -5.19
N PHE A 14 6.94 -1.59 -4.37
CA PHE A 14 6.87 -1.45 -2.92
C PHE A 14 7.42 -0.12 -2.42
N ALA A 15 8.52 0.37 -2.99
CA ALA A 15 9.12 1.65 -2.63
C ALA A 15 8.19 2.83 -2.92
N PHE A 16 7.60 2.90 -4.12
CA PHE A 16 6.64 3.94 -4.47
C PHE A 16 5.37 3.85 -3.64
N HIS A 17 4.91 2.63 -3.34
CA HIS A 17 3.74 2.42 -2.49
C HIS A 17 3.99 2.93 -1.07
N LEU A 18 5.13 2.57 -0.48
CA LEU A 18 5.55 3.05 0.84
C LEU A 18 5.71 4.58 0.85
N ALA A 19 6.43 5.14 -0.12
CA ALA A 19 6.65 6.58 -0.23
C ALA A 19 5.31 7.35 -0.36
N GLY A 20 4.36 6.80 -1.11
CA GLY A 20 3.00 7.33 -1.21
C GLY A 20 2.30 7.43 0.14
N HIS A 21 2.33 6.36 0.95
CA HIS A 21 1.71 6.38 2.28
C HIS A 21 2.43 7.31 3.24
N LEU A 22 3.77 7.38 3.20
CA LEU A 22 4.53 8.33 4.01
C LEU A 22 4.16 9.78 3.65
N PHE A 23 4.02 10.07 2.36
CA PHE A 23 3.52 11.36 1.89
C PHE A 23 2.09 11.61 2.38
N ASP A 24 1.18 10.64 2.23
CA ASP A 24 -0.21 10.77 2.66
C ASP A 24 -0.32 11.06 4.16
N MET A 25 0.42 10.30 4.99
CA MET A 25 0.50 10.51 6.43
C MET A 25 1.01 11.89 6.81
N ARG A 26 1.95 12.45 6.05
CA ARG A 26 2.58 13.73 6.38
C ARG A 26 1.85 14.93 5.84
N ALA A 27 1.30 14.82 4.63
CA ALA A 27 0.78 15.93 3.86
C ALA A 27 -0.76 15.93 3.78
N ASN A 28 -1.39 14.76 3.67
CA ASN A 28 -2.83 14.66 3.42
C ASN A 28 -3.63 14.42 4.69
N GLN A 29 -3.27 13.41 5.48
CA GLN A 29 -3.97 13.01 6.69
C GLN A 29 -4.19 14.15 7.69
N PRO A 30 -3.22 15.06 7.94
CA PRO A 30 -3.45 16.20 8.82
C PRO A 30 -4.66 17.07 8.45
N ASN A 31 -5.05 17.10 7.17
CA ASN A 31 -6.15 17.93 6.68
C ASN A 31 -7.55 17.37 6.99
N TRP A 32 -7.66 16.10 7.40
CA TRP A 32 -8.95 15.46 7.63
C TRP A 32 -8.99 14.53 8.87
N ARG A 33 -7.83 14.16 9.44
CA ARG A 33 -7.75 13.23 10.58
C ARG A 33 -8.33 13.76 11.89
N SER A 34 -8.61 15.07 11.99
CA SER A 34 -9.34 15.64 13.15
C SER A 34 -10.76 15.06 13.28
N ALA A 35 -11.28 14.44 12.20
CA ALA A 35 -12.61 13.87 12.13
C ALA A 35 -13.73 14.90 12.36
N GLU A 36 -13.43 16.18 12.11
CA GLU A 36 -14.43 17.24 12.03
C GLU A 36 -15.09 17.22 10.65
N PRO A 37 -16.43 17.27 10.55
CA PRO A 37 -17.12 17.26 9.27
C PRO A 37 -16.62 18.34 8.29
N ASP A 38 -16.34 19.54 8.78
CA ASP A 38 -15.86 20.65 7.96
C ASP A 38 -14.43 20.42 7.43
N ALA A 39 -13.54 19.80 8.21
CA ALA A 39 -12.19 19.47 7.77
C ALA A 39 -12.24 18.43 6.63
N VAL A 40 -13.06 17.39 6.80
CA VAL A 40 -13.28 16.37 5.76
C VAL A 40 -13.90 16.98 4.51
N LYS A 41 -14.87 17.89 4.66
CA LYS A 41 -15.49 18.60 3.53
C LYS A 41 -14.46 19.42 2.73
N ARG A 42 -13.64 20.23 3.40
CA ARG A 42 -12.56 20.98 2.75
C ARG A 42 -11.59 20.08 2.00
N TYR A 43 -11.24 18.93 2.59
CA TYR A 43 -10.37 17.95 1.94
C TYR A 43 -11.01 17.35 0.67
N ARG A 44 -12.31 17.04 0.70
CA ARG A 44 -13.06 16.60 -0.50
C ARG A 44 -13.05 17.67 -1.59
N ASP A 45 -13.29 18.93 -1.22
CA ASP A 45 -13.36 20.05 -2.16
C ASP A 45 -12.00 20.29 -2.85
N PHE A 46 -10.89 20.08 -2.13
CA PHE A 46 -9.54 20.12 -2.70
C PHE A 46 -9.32 19.02 -3.75
N TYR A 47 -9.74 17.78 -3.46
CA TYR A 47 -9.59 16.62 -4.36
C TYR A 47 -10.77 16.43 -5.32
N ARG A 48 -11.40 17.51 -5.79
CA ARG A 48 -12.54 17.44 -6.72
C ARG A 48 -12.17 17.04 -8.16
N VAL A 49 -10.92 17.27 -8.58
CA VAL A 49 -10.44 17.01 -9.96
C VAL A 49 -9.66 15.70 -10.03
N SER A 50 -8.72 15.51 -9.11
CA SER A 50 -7.89 14.31 -8.97
C SER A 50 -8.08 13.72 -7.59
N SER A 51 -7.79 12.44 -7.41
CA SER A 51 -7.85 11.80 -6.08
C SER A 51 -6.61 10.95 -5.80
N PRO A 52 -6.21 10.78 -4.53
CA PRO A 52 -5.10 9.90 -4.16
C PRO A 52 -5.25 8.47 -4.71
N ARG A 53 -6.49 8.01 -4.93
CA ARG A 53 -6.79 6.72 -5.55
C ARG A 53 -6.08 6.53 -6.88
N GLN A 54 -5.95 7.57 -7.71
CA GLN A 54 -5.30 7.47 -9.02
C GLN A 54 -3.83 7.10 -8.91
N PHE A 55 -3.15 7.56 -7.85
CA PHE A 55 -1.77 7.19 -7.55
C PHE A 55 -1.68 5.78 -6.94
N PHE A 56 -2.51 5.49 -5.94
CA PHE A 56 -2.40 4.23 -5.17
C PHE A 56 -2.95 3.00 -5.89
N ALA A 57 -3.98 3.12 -6.72
CA ALA A 57 -4.63 1.97 -7.36
C ALA A 57 -3.66 1.05 -8.13
N PRO A 58 -2.78 1.55 -9.02
CA PRO A 58 -1.81 0.69 -9.70
C PRO A 58 -0.81 0.05 -8.73
N LEU A 59 -0.44 0.74 -7.65
CA LEU A 59 0.54 0.23 -6.68
C LEU A 59 -0.03 -0.88 -5.79
N VAL A 60 -1.27 -0.71 -5.32
CA VAL A 60 -1.98 -1.69 -4.47
C VAL A 60 -2.15 -3.03 -5.18
N ILE A 61 -2.44 -3.02 -6.48
CA ILE A 61 -2.60 -4.23 -7.30
C ILE A 61 -1.22 -4.71 -7.80
N GLY A 62 -0.37 -3.78 -8.23
CA GLY A 62 0.92 -4.09 -8.83
C GLY A 62 1.92 -4.71 -7.87
N CYS A 63 1.92 -4.35 -6.58
CA CYS A 63 2.82 -4.93 -5.58
C CYS A 63 2.71 -6.47 -5.49
N PRO A 64 1.54 -7.06 -5.16
CA PRO A 64 1.43 -8.51 -5.10
C PRO A 64 1.59 -9.19 -6.47
N LEU A 65 1.18 -8.55 -7.58
CA LEU A 65 1.37 -9.14 -8.91
C LEU A 65 2.84 -9.19 -9.33
N ALA A 66 3.61 -8.12 -9.08
CA ALA A 66 5.04 -8.08 -9.36
C ALA A 66 5.78 -9.11 -8.51
N ALA A 67 5.44 -9.22 -7.21
CA ALA A 67 6.02 -10.21 -6.32
C ALA A 67 5.69 -11.66 -6.75
N LEU A 68 4.46 -11.93 -7.18
CA LEU A 68 4.05 -13.23 -7.70
C LEU A 68 4.79 -13.57 -9.00
N ALA A 69 4.94 -12.60 -9.91
CA ALA A 69 5.73 -12.77 -11.12
C ALA A 69 7.20 -13.05 -10.78
N ALA A 70 7.80 -12.29 -9.85
CA ALA A 70 9.16 -12.53 -9.39
C ALA A 70 9.32 -13.96 -8.83
N LEU A 71 8.37 -14.41 -8.01
CA LEU A 71 8.37 -15.76 -7.43
C LEU A 71 8.31 -16.85 -8.52
N ALA A 72 7.44 -16.68 -9.53
CA ALA A 72 7.31 -17.62 -10.63
C ALA A 72 8.59 -17.71 -11.48
N PHE A 73 9.23 -16.58 -11.78
CA PHE A 73 10.45 -16.53 -12.59
C PHE A 73 11.73 -16.90 -11.81
N ALA A 74 11.73 -16.77 -10.49
CA ALA A 74 12.84 -17.18 -9.64
C ALA A 74 12.74 -18.65 -9.19
N TRP A 75 11.61 -19.33 -9.47
CA TRP A 75 11.28 -20.65 -8.91
C TRP A 75 12.36 -21.72 -9.17
N GLU A 76 12.93 -21.74 -10.37
CA GLU A 76 13.94 -22.73 -10.78
C GLU A 76 15.31 -22.51 -10.12
N TYR A 77 15.57 -21.32 -9.59
CA TYR A 77 16.86 -20.97 -8.99
C TYR A 77 16.95 -21.38 -7.51
N GLY A 78 15.82 -21.68 -6.87
CA GLY A 78 15.77 -22.10 -5.47
C GLY A 78 16.30 -21.03 -4.50
N GLY A 79 16.76 -21.48 -3.32
CA GLY A 79 17.46 -20.62 -2.35
C GLY A 79 16.56 -19.80 -1.42
N ALA A 80 17.19 -18.91 -0.65
CA ALA A 80 16.51 -18.06 0.32
C ALA A 80 15.65 -16.99 -0.37
N ALA A 81 15.99 -16.61 -1.61
CA ALA A 81 15.22 -15.71 -2.45
C ALA A 81 13.74 -16.08 -2.55
N LEU A 82 13.39 -17.38 -2.65
CA LEU A 82 11.99 -17.81 -2.70
C LEU A 82 11.23 -17.53 -1.40
N GLY A 83 11.89 -17.69 -0.25
CA GLY A 83 11.31 -17.35 1.06
C GLY A 83 11.03 -15.85 1.17
N TYR A 84 11.99 -15.03 0.76
CA TYR A 84 11.84 -13.57 0.75
C TYR A 84 10.77 -13.09 -0.25
N LEU A 85 10.70 -13.68 -1.44
CA LEU A 85 9.65 -13.38 -2.43
C LEU A 85 8.27 -13.81 -1.96
N THR A 86 8.17 -14.95 -1.27
CA THR A 86 6.92 -15.40 -0.65
C THR A 86 6.45 -14.41 0.41
N LEU A 87 7.35 -13.94 1.28
CA LEU A 87 7.03 -12.92 2.29
C LEU A 87 6.61 -11.58 1.63
N THR A 88 7.32 -11.16 0.59
CA THR A 88 6.98 -9.98 -0.21
C THR A 88 5.58 -10.10 -0.81
N PHE A 89 5.26 -11.25 -1.41
CA PHE A 89 3.95 -11.52 -1.95
C PHE A 89 2.86 -11.50 -0.87
N CYS A 90 3.06 -12.19 0.24
CA CYS A 90 2.10 -12.27 1.34
C CYS A 90 1.81 -10.90 1.95
N THR A 91 2.82 -10.06 2.16
CA THR A 91 2.64 -8.69 2.68
C THR A 91 1.91 -7.80 1.67
N GLY A 92 2.27 -7.86 0.38
CA GLY A 92 1.53 -7.16 -0.68
C GLY A 92 0.06 -7.57 -0.78
N LEU A 93 -0.20 -8.88 -0.66
CA LEU A 93 -1.55 -9.43 -0.67
C LEU A 93 -2.35 -9.00 0.57
N ALA A 94 -1.73 -9.01 1.75
CA ALA A 94 -2.36 -8.52 2.98
C ALA A 94 -2.73 -7.03 2.86
N VAL A 95 -1.86 -6.20 2.28
CA VAL A 95 -2.16 -4.78 2.00
C VAL A 95 -3.31 -4.63 1.01
N LEU A 96 -3.35 -5.43 -0.05
CA LEU A 96 -4.46 -5.44 -1.00
C LEU A 96 -5.78 -5.81 -0.32
N ILE A 97 -5.81 -6.87 0.48
CA ILE A 97 -6.99 -7.32 1.21
C ILE A 97 -7.46 -6.24 2.18
N LEU A 98 -6.56 -5.69 3.01
CA LEU A 98 -6.89 -4.58 3.91
C LEU A 98 -7.46 -3.39 3.13
N THR A 99 -6.88 -3.07 1.98
CA THR A 99 -7.33 -1.96 1.15
C THR A 99 -8.76 -2.17 0.65
N VAL A 100 -9.07 -3.33 0.08
CA VAL A 100 -10.38 -3.62 -0.48
C VAL A 100 -11.44 -3.80 0.60
N VAL A 101 -11.12 -4.55 1.67
CA VAL A 101 -12.09 -4.92 2.72
C VAL A 101 -12.37 -3.75 3.65
N TYR A 102 -11.37 -2.92 3.95
CA TYR A 102 -11.49 -1.88 4.96
C TYR A 102 -11.37 -0.46 4.39
N PHE A 103 -10.25 -0.13 3.76
CA PHE A 103 -9.97 1.25 3.36
C PHE A 103 -10.93 1.76 2.29
N VAL A 104 -11.27 0.95 1.28
CA VAL A 104 -12.22 1.35 0.23
C VAL A 104 -13.60 1.67 0.80
N PRO A 105 -14.25 0.80 1.61
CA PRO A 105 -15.53 1.13 2.25
C PRO A 105 -15.47 2.36 3.16
N VAL A 106 -14.40 2.51 3.95
CA VAL A 106 -14.26 3.66 4.84
C VAL A 106 -14.02 4.93 4.05
N ASN A 107 -13.18 4.93 3.02
CA ASN A 107 -12.94 6.08 2.14
C ASN A 107 -14.21 6.49 1.41
N LYS A 108 -15.06 5.54 0.98
CA LYS A 108 -16.38 5.85 0.42
C LYS A 108 -17.24 6.65 1.40
N TYR A 109 -17.31 6.20 2.66
CA TYR A 109 -18.01 6.96 3.69
C TYR A 109 -17.36 8.33 3.95
N LEU A 110 -16.03 8.38 4.16
CA LEU A 110 -15.32 9.60 4.52
C LEU A 110 -15.32 10.64 3.41
N PHE A 111 -15.19 10.25 2.14
CA PHE A 111 -14.92 11.17 1.05
C PHE A 111 -16.04 11.29 0.02
N THR A 112 -17.08 10.45 0.09
CA THR A 112 -18.20 10.50 -0.89
C THR A 112 -19.61 10.49 -0.28
N ALA A 113 -19.79 10.17 1.01
CA ALA A 113 -21.13 10.19 1.60
C ALA A 113 -21.69 11.62 1.71
N GLU A 114 -22.98 11.81 1.43
CA GLU A 114 -23.65 13.11 1.47
C GLU A 114 -23.64 13.74 2.85
N SER A 115 -23.78 12.93 3.91
CA SER A 115 -23.78 13.37 5.30
C SER A 115 -22.77 12.59 6.14
N LEU A 116 -22.20 13.26 7.14
CA LEU A 116 -21.21 12.72 8.06
C LEU A 116 -21.74 12.78 9.49
N ASP A 117 -22.17 11.63 10.01
CA ASP A 117 -22.43 11.45 11.44
C ASP A 117 -21.13 11.59 12.26
N ALA A 118 -21.10 12.52 13.20
CA ALA A 118 -19.88 12.86 13.95
C ALA A 118 -19.31 11.69 14.77
N GLY A 119 -20.19 10.88 15.39
CA GLY A 119 -19.78 9.73 16.20
C GLY A 119 -19.13 8.63 15.33
N ARG A 120 -19.78 8.29 14.21
CA ARG A 120 -19.27 7.32 13.23
C ARG A 120 -18.02 7.84 12.53
N LEU A 121 -17.95 9.14 12.23
CA LEU A 121 -16.79 9.79 11.61
C LEU A 121 -15.55 9.68 12.49
N LYS A 122 -15.66 10.05 13.78
CA LYS A 122 -14.55 9.94 14.73
C LYS A 122 -14.05 8.51 14.88
N LYS A 123 -14.96 7.54 15.06
CA LYS A 123 -14.61 6.13 15.22
C LYS A 123 -13.92 5.57 13.97
N ARG A 124 -14.47 5.83 12.78
CA ARG A 124 -13.90 5.35 11.51
C ARG A 124 -12.54 5.98 11.23
N THR A 125 -12.40 7.28 11.47
CA THR A 125 -11.12 7.99 11.28
C THR A 125 -10.04 7.44 12.21
N ALA A 126 -10.34 7.28 13.50
CA ALA A 126 -9.37 6.73 14.45
C ALA A 126 -8.90 5.33 14.06
N PHE A 127 -9.84 4.44 13.70
CA PHE A 127 -9.48 3.09 13.30
C PHE A 127 -8.75 3.04 11.95
N TRP A 128 -9.07 3.95 11.03
CA TRP A 128 -8.34 4.12 9.77
C TRP A 128 -6.88 4.49 10.03
N MET A 129 -6.63 5.42 10.96
CA MET A 129 -5.26 5.82 11.32
C MET A 129 -4.48 4.65 11.93
N SER A 130 -5.09 3.85 12.80
CA SER A 130 -4.45 2.66 13.36
C SER A 130 -4.06 1.65 12.28
N LEU A 131 -4.98 1.35 11.36
CA LEU A 131 -4.71 0.41 10.27
C LEU A 131 -3.72 0.95 9.25
N GLU A 132 -3.57 2.27 9.13
CA GLU A 132 -2.55 2.86 8.27
C GLU A 132 -1.14 2.50 8.75
N TYR A 133 -0.86 2.58 10.05
CA TYR A 133 0.44 2.16 10.59
C TYR A 133 0.71 0.68 10.33
N VAL A 134 -0.33 -0.18 10.40
CA VAL A 134 -0.21 -1.60 10.04
C VAL A 134 0.14 -1.75 8.57
N ARG A 135 -0.57 -1.03 7.68
CA ARG A 135 -0.33 -1.06 6.24
C ARG A 135 1.09 -0.61 5.87
N VAL A 136 1.57 0.48 6.48
CA VAL A 136 2.95 0.97 6.30
C VAL A 136 3.96 -0.06 6.80
N SER A 137 3.72 -0.68 7.96
CA SER A 137 4.61 -1.71 8.50
C SER A 137 4.72 -2.91 7.56
N LEU A 138 3.60 -3.38 7.00
CA LEU A 138 3.57 -4.44 6.00
C LEU A 138 4.36 -4.08 4.74
N LEU A 139 4.26 -2.83 4.27
CA LEU A 139 5.01 -2.36 3.11
C LEU A 139 6.50 -2.26 3.38
N VAL A 140 6.92 -1.86 4.58
CA VAL A 140 8.34 -1.87 4.98
C VAL A 140 8.88 -3.29 4.99
N VAL A 141 8.16 -4.24 5.61
CA VAL A 141 8.58 -5.65 5.65
C VAL A 141 8.65 -6.23 4.23
N GLY A 142 7.65 -5.97 3.40
CA GLY A 142 7.63 -6.43 2.01
C GLY A 142 8.76 -5.83 1.17
N LEU A 143 9.07 -4.53 1.34
CA LEU A 143 10.18 -3.88 0.64
C LEU A 143 11.53 -4.46 1.06
N LEU A 144 11.77 -4.63 2.36
CA LEU A 144 13.02 -5.22 2.86
C LEU A 144 13.18 -6.66 2.36
N ALA A 145 12.11 -7.45 2.40
CA ALA A 145 12.13 -8.80 1.84
C ALA A 145 12.42 -8.78 0.32
N ALA A 146 11.84 -7.86 -0.45
CA ALA A 146 12.11 -7.74 -1.88
C ALA A 146 13.57 -7.38 -2.18
N ILE A 147 14.18 -6.52 -1.35
CA ILE A 147 15.61 -6.17 -1.47
C ILE A 147 16.49 -7.38 -1.14
N LEU A 148 16.20 -8.10 -0.05
CA LEU A 148 16.93 -9.32 0.31
C LEU A 148 16.81 -10.42 -0.76
N ALA A 149 15.62 -10.57 -1.36
CA ALA A 149 15.43 -11.47 -2.49
C ALA A 149 16.29 -11.09 -3.70
N LEU A 150 16.37 -9.79 -4.01
CA LEU A 150 17.19 -9.27 -5.11
C LEU A 150 18.69 -9.49 -4.85
N GLU A 151 19.15 -9.28 -3.62
CA GLU A 151 20.53 -9.52 -3.22
C GLU A 151 20.89 -11.00 -3.29
N ASP A 152 20.07 -11.87 -2.68
CA ASP A 152 20.28 -13.33 -2.71
C ASP A 152 20.30 -13.85 -4.14
N PHE A 153 19.34 -13.44 -4.99
CA PHE A 153 19.27 -13.85 -6.39
C PHE A 153 20.54 -13.49 -7.18
N ARG A 154 21.13 -12.32 -6.93
CA ARG A 154 22.38 -11.90 -7.59
C ARG A 154 23.59 -12.74 -7.19
N THR A 155 23.55 -13.39 -6.03
CA THR A 155 24.65 -14.30 -5.63
C THR A 155 24.53 -15.68 -6.28
N LEU A 156 23.35 -16.02 -6.80
CA LEU A 156 23.05 -17.31 -7.46
C LEU A 156 23.30 -17.28 -8.98
N THR A 157 23.50 -16.11 -9.58
CA THR A 157 23.65 -15.90 -11.04
C THR A 157 24.94 -15.18 -11.38
#